data_AF-A0A3N5W8K6-F1
#
_entry.id   AF-A0A3N5W8K6-F1
#
_cell.length_a   1.000
_cell.length_b   1.000
_cell.length_c   1.000
_cell.angle_alpha   90.00
_cell.angle_beta   90.00
_cell.angle_gamma   90.00
#
_symmetry.space_group_name_H-M   'P 1'
#
loop_
_entity.id
_entity.type
_entity.pdbx_description
1 polymer ?
#
loop_
_entity_poly.entity_id
_entity_poly.type
_entity_poly.pdbx_seq_one_letter_code
_entity_poly.pdbx_strand_id
1 'polypeptide(L)'
;MNAKINGLMARTVVLLSFWASLLYAQPYQFAGGTGEPNDPYQIATAEQLISIGSDPNLLDKHFILLNDIDLDPNLPGGRAFTQAVIAPSEDRYYLKGTPFTGTFSGHGHSIKNLTFERASLMDIRDFIGLFGNVAKGGLVSDLKVEDANLKQHGGSYYSPLAAWNEGRIVRCGVTGKIDGNGGAGMVAGFNRGEIIGCWAEGDVSGRGDIGGLVGFNSYGAILNSHASTVVHITGGYTEIPCPGGGLVGQSLGGEIVNCWATGDVSARFADCLGGLVGLGSEAVIANSYATGSVSADNGRRLGGLAGSASTVNDCYATGSVSTFAASSIGGLVGGTAFVTNSYAIGRTSGGYASQNVGGLVGDTAHSEIEGCFWNFETTAPGPAGGGIASTTAEMQDAATYLAAGWDFAGERENGTVNLWFIPEGGGYPLLTVHSDAFEPHKLEGAGTQQDPYRIGTVEDLDAINHYDLTAYYRLEADINLAQSVRKTPV
;
A
#
# COMPACT_ATOMS: atom_id res chain seq x y z
N MET A 1 -59.23 62.65 59.93
CA MET A 1 -58.01 63.48 59.85
C MET A 1 -56.83 62.61 60.24
N ASN A 2 -55.83 62.49 59.36
CA ASN A 2 -54.39 62.22 59.58
C ASN A 2 -53.97 61.36 60.81
N ALA A 3 -53.05 60.40 60.78
CA ALA A 3 -52.18 59.75 59.81
C ALA A 3 -51.29 58.76 60.62
N LYS A 4 -50.68 57.75 59.94
CA LYS A 4 -49.38 57.10 60.27
C LYS A 4 -49.31 56.18 61.52
N ILE A 5 -48.67 55.00 61.57
CA ILE A 5 -47.63 54.30 60.77
C ILE A 5 -47.85 52.78 60.95
N ASN A 6 -47.70 51.99 59.88
CA ASN A 6 -47.22 50.60 59.97
C ASN A 6 -46.32 50.35 58.76
N GLY A 7 -45.02 50.19 59.00
CA GLY A 7 -44.04 49.78 57.99
C GLY A 7 -43.74 48.30 58.16
N LEU A 8 -44.00 47.51 57.12
CA LEU A 8 -43.44 46.17 56.96
C LEU A 8 -42.95 46.04 55.51
N MET A 9 -41.65 45.86 55.35
CA MET A 9 -41.00 45.64 54.06
C MET A 9 -41.44 44.30 53.46
N ALA A 10 -41.91 44.31 52.21
CA ALA A 10 -42.00 43.12 51.38
C ALA A 10 -40.94 43.22 50.27
N ARG A 11 -40.00 42.27 50.26
CA ARG A 11 -38.97 42.09 49.24
C ARG A 11 -39.60 41.53 47.96
N THR A 12 -39.44 42.23 46.85
CA THR A 12 -39.76 41.74 45.50
C THR A 12 -38.66 40.78 45.04
N VAL A 13 -39.00 39.50 44.85
CA VAL A 13 -38.15 38.53 44.15
C VAL A 13 -38.49 38.60 42.67
N VAL A 14 -37.55 39.04 41.85
CA VAL A 14 -37.64 38.95 40.38
C VAL A 14 -37.14 37.57 39.97
N LEU A 15 -38.06 36.71 39.54
CA LEU A 15 -37.74 35.42 38.91
C LEU A 15 -37.33 35.67 37.45
N LEU A 16 -36.03 35.66 37.19
CA LEU A 16 -35.46 35.55 35.84
C LEU A 16 -35.54 34.10 35.38
N SER A 17 -36.50 33.79 34.51
CA SER A 17 -36.58 32.49 33.83
C SER A 17 -35.48 32.39 32.78
N PHE A 18 -34.43 31.62 33.07
CA PHE A 18 -33.45 31.17 32.08
C PHE A 18 -34.11 30.12 31.17
N TRP A 19 -34.44 30.52 29.94
CA TRP A 19 -34.69 29.57 28.86
C TRP A 19 -33.33 29.16 28.31
N ALA A 20 -32.82 28.01 28.75
CA ALA A 20 -31.72 27.34 28.08
C ALA A 20 -32.27 26.78 26.76
N SER A 21 -32.09 27.51 25.67
CA SER A 21 -32.19 26.94 24.33
C SER A 21 -31.10 25.86 24.21
N LEU A 22 -31.50 24.58 24.20
CA LEU A 22 -30.64 23.54 23.65
C LEU A 22 -30.32 23.97 22.22
N LEU A 23 -29.07 24.39 21.98
CA LEU A 23 -28.52 24.42 20.64
C LEU A 23 -28.42 22.97 20.19
N TYR A 24 -29.45 22.47 19.52
CA TYR A 24 -29.25 21.36 18.59
C TYR A 24 -28.28 21.89 17.53
N ALA A 25 -27.09 21.29 17.46
CA ALA A 25 -26.25 21.45 16.28
C ALA A 25 -27.13 21.10 15.07
N GLN A 26 -27.33 22.06 14.17
CA GLN A 26 -28.04 21.77 12.93
C GLN A 26 -27.24 20.67 12.22
N PRO A 27 -27.88 19.56 11.78
CA PRO A 27 -27.17 18.56 11.01
C PRO A 27 -26.49 19.25 9.83
N TYR A 28 -25.20 19.00 9.64
CA TYR A 28 -24.49 19.55 8.48
C TYR A 28 -25.22 19.12 7.22
N GLN A 29 -25.68 20.10 6.44
CA GLN A 29 -26.43 19.82 5.23
C GLN A 29 -25.45 19.43 4.13
N PHE A 30 -25.37 18.14 3.84
CA PHE A 30 -24.73 17.61 2.62
C PHE A 30 -25.43 18.18 1.37
N ALA A 31 -24.75 18.14 0.22
CA ALA A 31 -25.31 18.67 -1.03
C ALA A 31 -26.54 17.90 -1.52
N GLY A 32 -26.68 16.65 -1.07
CA GLY A 32 -27.78 15.74 -1.39
C GLY A 32 -27.57 14.37 -0.75
N GLY A 33 -28.50 13.46 -1.01
CA GLY A 33 -28.47 12.09 -0.52
C GLY A 33 -29.01 11.91 0.90
N THR A 34 -29.32 10.66 1.24
CA THR A 34 -29.79 10.22 2.56
C THR A 34 -28.72 9.46 3.34
N GLY A 35 -27.58 9.16 2.70
CA GLY A 35 -26.50 8.38 3.28
C GLY A 35 -26.73 6.88 3.23
N GLU A 36 -27.75 6.42 2.50
CA GLU A 36 -28.06 5.01 2.24
C GLU A 36 -27.28 4.48 1.03
N PRO A 37 -27.07 3.15 0.87
CA PRO A 37 -26.21 2.60 -0.17
C PRO A 37 -26.55 3.04 -1.61
N ASN A 38 -27.84 3.22 -1.91
CA ASN A 38 -28.34 3.63 -3.23
C ASN A 38 -28.59 5.14 -3.34
N ASP A 39 -28.35 5.89 -2.27
CA ASP A 39 -28.56 7.33 -2.19
C ASP A 39 -27.52 7.96 -1.23
N PRO A 40 -26.21 7.85 -1.57
CA PRO A 40 -25.13 8.28 -0.71
C PRO A 40 -25.16 9.80 -0.49
N TYR A 41 -24.68 10.25 0.67
CA TYR A 41 -24.45 11.66 0.93
C TYR A 41 -23.45 12.25 -0.07
N GLN A 42 -23.82 13.39 -0.62
CA GLN A 42 -23.03 14.08 -1.63
C GLN A 42 -22.16 15.17 -0.98
N ILE A 43 -20.85 15.08 -1.21
CA ILE A 43 -19.85 15.99 -0.64
C ILE A 43 -19.34 16.92 -1.74
N ALA A 44 -19.53 18.22 -1.56
CA ALA A 44 -19.13 19.27 -2.49
C ALA A 44 -18.14 20.28 -1.89
N THR A 45 -17.97 20.32 -0.55
CA THR A 45 -17.08 21.27 0.13
C THR A 45 -16.21 20.62 1.20
N ALA A 46 -15.12 21.31 1.57
CA ALA A 46 -14.21 20.88 2.63
C ALA A 46 -14.94 20.75 3.98
N GLU A 47 -15.87 21.65 4.31
CA GLU A 47 -16.63 21.60 5.56
C GLU A 47 -17.53 20.36 5.63
N GLN A 48 -18.12 19.95 4.51
CA GLN A 48 -18.94 18.73 4.43
C GLN A 48 -18.08 17.47 4.60
N LEU A 49 -16.86 17.45 4.06
CA LEU A 49 -15.92 16.35 4.28
C LEU A 49 -15.51 16.26 5.75
N ILE A 50 -15.11 17.39 6.35
CA ILE A 50 -14.61 17.46 7.72
C ILE A 50 -15.71 17.14 8.75
N SER A 51 -16.98 17.44 8.45
CA SER A 51 -18.08 17.18 9.37
C SER A 51 -18.30 15.68 9.62
N ILE A 52 -17.91 14.81 8.69
CA ILE A 52 -18.03 13.34 8.83
C ILE A 52 -17.31 12.85 10.08
N GLY A 53 -16.07 13.29 10.32
CA GLY A 53 -15.31 12.90 11.51
C GLY A 53 -15.79 13.53 12.82
N SER A 54 -16.71 14.51 12.74
CA SER A 54 -17.26 15.21 13.91
C SER A 54 -18.55 14.57 14.43
N ASP A 55 -19.19 13.68 13.68
CA ASP A 55 -20.42 12.98 14.06
C ASP A 55 -20.27 11.46 13.89
N PRO A 56 -20.16 10.70 14.99
CA PRO A 56 -20.07 9.24 14.93
C PRO A 56 -21.24 8.55 14.21
N ASN A 57 -22.42 9.17 14.12
CA ASN A 57 -23.59 8.61 13.42
C ASN A 57 -23.47 8.67 11.89
N LEU A 58 -22.40 9.27 11.37
CA LEU A 58 -22.10 9.33 9.94
C LEU A 58 -21.10 8.24 9.51
N LEU A 59 -20.45 7.55 10.45
CA LEU A 59 -19.32 6.66 10.12
C LEU A 59 -19.73 5.30 9.56
N ASP A 60 -21.02 4.96 9.61
CA ASP A 60 -21.62 3.81 8.93
C ASP A 60 -22.34 4.18 7.63
N LYS A 61 -22.30 5.46 7.22
CA LYS A 61 -23.03 5.98 6.05
C LYS A 61 -22.22 5.97 4.77
N HIS A 62 -22.93 6.16 3.67
CA HIS A 62 -22.38 6.11 2.31
C HIS A 62 -22.17 7.52 1.75
N PHE A 63 -21.02 7.76 1.12
CA PHE A 63 -20.58 9.06 0.66
C PHE A 63 -20.04 9.01 -0.77
N ILE A 64 -20.28 10.09 -1.52
CA ILE A 64 -19.73 10.33 -2.85
C ILE A 64 -19.24 11.77 -2.98
N LEU A 65 -18.04 11.95 -3.56
CA LEU A 65 -17.56 13.29 -3.93
C LEU A 65 -18.24 13.77 -5.22
N LEU A 66 -18.61 15.06 -5.24
CA LEU A 66 -19.12 15.73 -6.45
C LEU A 66 -18.06 16.59 -7.16
N ASN A 67 -17.01 16.98 -6.43
CA ASN A 67 -15.95 17.86 -6.89
C ASN A 67 -14.63 17.47 -6.23
N ASP A 68 -13.54 17.97 -6.78
CA ASP A 68 -12.27 18.03 -6.06
C ASP A 68 -12.42 18.92 -4.81
N ILE A 69 -11.88 18.47 -3.68
CA ILE A 69 -11.91 19.19 -2.40
C ILE A 69 -10.48 19.62 -2.05
N ASP A 70 -10.27 20.92 -1.87
CA ASP A 70 -8.98 21.47 -1.46
C ASP A 70 -8.99 21.79 0.03
N LEU A 71 -8.06 21.19 0.78
CA LEU A 71 -7.92 21.36 2.23
C LEU A 71 -6.86 22.39 2.62
N ASP A 72 -6.31 23.17 1.67
CA ASP A 72 -5.36 24.25 1.95
C ASP A 72 -5.92 25.19 3.05
N PRO A 73 -5.20 25.38 4.18
CA PRO A 73 -5.61 26.27 5.27
C PRO A 73 -5.90 27.72 4.88
N ASN A 74 -5.47 28.17 3.70
CA ASN A 74 -5.71 29.51 3.16
C ASN A 74 -7.00 29.61 2.33
N LEU A 75 -7.67 28.49 2.04
CA LEU A 75 -8.93 28.44 1.31
C LEU A 75 -10.14 28.28 2.26
N PRO A 76 -11.35 28.70 1.85
CA PRO A 76 -12.56 28.50 2.65
C PRO A 76 -12.76 27.02 3.01
N GLY A 77 -12.93 26.74 4.31
CA GLY A 77 -13.17 25.39 4.83
C GLY A 77 -11.93 24.52 5.00
N GLY A 78 -10.84 24.85 4.31
CA GLY A 78 -9.55 24.17 4.45
C GLY A 78 -8.90 24.47 5.80
N ARG A 79 -8.12 23.51 6.28
CA ARG A 79 -7.39 23.61 7.55
C ARG A 79 -6.33 22.54 7.67
N ALA A 80 -5.36 22.78 8.54
CA ALA A 80 -4.46 21.74 8.99
C ALA A 80 -5.09 20.88 10.10
N PHE A 81 -4.62 19.64 10.19
CA PHE A 81 -5.12 18.63 11.10
C PHE A 81 -4.06 18.13 12.08
N THR A 82 -4.52 17.63 13.23
CA THR A 82 -3.68 17.02 14.27
C THR A 82 -4.18 15.63 14.69
N GLN A 83 -5.29 15.18 14.09
CA GLN A 83 -5.92 13.88 14.23
C GLN A 83 -6.57 13.53 12.90
N ALA A 84 -6.90 12.26 12.68
CA ALA A 84 -7.53 11.86 11.42
C ALA A 84 -8.81 12.65 11.10
N VAL A 85 -9.08 12.86 9.81
CA VAL A 85 -10.22 13.67 9.37
C VAL A 85 -11.53 12.91 9.56
N ILE A 86 -11.55 11.62 9.27
CA ILE A 86 -12.68 10.70 9.38
C ILE A 86 -12.30 9.57 10.33
N ALA A 87 -13.22 9.19 11.21
CA ALA A 87 -13.00 8.18 12.25
C ALA A 87 -11.70 8.43 13.08
N PRO A 88 -11.55 9.61 13.72
CA PRO A 88 -10.38 9.90 14.55
C PRO A 88 -10.32 9.02 15.80
N SER A 89 -9.10 8.67 16.22
CA SER A 89 -8.89 8.02 17.51
C SER A 89 -9.10 9.00 18.67
N GLU A 90 -9.89 8.58 19.66
CA GLU A 90 -10.10 9.23 20.94
C GLU A 90 -8.89 9.08 21.88
N ASP A 91 -8.07 8.04 21.66
CA ASP A 91 -6.85 7.75 22.43
C ASP A 91 -5.60 8.02 21.59
N ARG A 92 -4.48 8.30 22.27
CA ARG A 92 -3.22 8.68 21.63
C ARG A 92 -2.40 7.49 21.13
N TYR A 93 -2.52 6.34 21.78
CA TYR A 93 -1.65 5.17 21.57
C TYR A 93 -2.44 3.94 21.13
N TYR A 94 -3.72 3.87 21.51
CA TYR A 94 -4.60 2.76 21.15
C TYR A 94 -5.67 3.25 20.20
N LEU A 95 -6.00 2.42 19.23
CA LEU A 95 -7.10 2.72 18.33
C LEU A 95 -8.42 2.60 19.09
N LYS A 96 -9.00 3.74 19.43
CA LYS A 96 -10.24 3.84 20.19
C LYS A 96 -11.16 4.87 19.56
N GLY A 97 -12.41 4.53 19.36
CA GLY A 97 -13.40 5.42 18.75
C GLY A 97 -14.33 4.61 17.86
N THR A 98 -15.24 5.30 17.18
CA THR A 98 -16.12 4.66 16.19
C THR A 98 -15.35 4.56 14.87
N PRO A 99 -15.15 3.36 14.32
CA PRO A 99 -14.46 3.20 13.04
C PRO A 99 -15.38 3.53 11.86
N PHE A 100 -14.80 3.77 10.69
CA PHE A 100 -15.55 3.90 9.45
C PHE A 100 -15.92 2.51 8.90
N THR A 101 -17.22 2.25 8.75
CA THR A 101 -17.78 0.99 8.20
C THR A 101 -18.65 1.22 6.97
N GLY A 102 -18.88 2.47 6.59
CA GLY A 102 -19.64 2.85 5.40
C GLY A 102 -18.83 2.77 4.10
N THR A 103 -19.32 3.44 3.05
CA THR A 103 -18.59 3.53 1.76
C THR A 103 -18.22 4.98 1.47
N PHE A 104 -16.99 5.23 1.05
CA PHE A 104 -16.54 6.54 0.59
C PHE A 104 -16.01 6.41 -0.84
N SER A 105 -16.78 6.91 -1.81
CA SER A 105 -16.39 6.92 -3.22
C SER A 105 -15.87 8.31 -3.60
N GLY A 106 -14.60 8.39 -3.98
CA GLY A 106 -14.04 9.59 -4.61
C GLY A 106 -14.64 9.88 -5.98
N HIS A 107 -15.22 8.87 -6.65
CA HIS A 107 -15.85 9.01 -7.98
C HIS A 107 -14.92 9.67 -9.01
N GLY A 108 -13.60 9.43 -8.88
CA GLY A 108 -12.57 10.02 -9.73
C GLY A 108 -12.07 11.41 -9.30
N HIS A 109 -12.64 12.00 -8.24
CA HIS A 109 -12.23 13.29 -7.69
C HIS A 109 -11.07 13.18 -6.70
N SER A 110 -10.42 14.32 -6.49
CA SER A 110 -9.27 14.45 -5.59
C SER A 110 -9.61 15.17 -4.27
N ILE A 111 -8.95 14.78 -3.20
CA ILE A 111 -8.78 15.57 -1.97
C ILE A 111 -7.35 16.10 -1.96
N LYS A 112 -7.17 17.42 -1.98
CA LYS A 112 -5.88 18.08 -2.18
C LYS A 112 -5.36 18.73 -0.90
N ASN A 113 -4.05 18.89 -0.79
CA ASN A 113 -3.37 19.67 0.25
C ASN A 113 -3.66 19.20 1.69
N LEU A 114 -3.89 17.90 1.87
CA LEU A 114 -4.12 17.30 3.19
C LEU A 114 -2.87 17.46 4.07
N THR A 115 -2.92 18.42 4.99
CA THR A 115 -1.77 18.79 5.81
C THR A 115 -1.98 18.40 7.27
N PHE A 116 -1.03 17.64 7.82
CA PHE A 116 -0.96 17.36 9.25
C PHE A 116 0.19 18.15 9.87
N GLU A 117 -0.16 19.01 10.82
CA GLU A 117 0.79 19.81 11.55
C GLU A 117 1.62 18.96 12.52
N ARG A 118 2.86 19.40 12.73
CA ARG A 118 3.75 18.82 13.72
C ARG A 118 3.10 18.91 15.10
N ALA A 119 2.70 17.76 15.63
CA ALA A 119 2.25 17.65 17.01
C ALA A 119 3.38 18.05 17.98
N SER A 120 3.00 18.66 19.11
CA SER A 120 3.91 18.79 20.24
C SER A 120 4.30 17.39 20.74
N LEU A 121 5.47 17.22 21.35
CA LEU A 121 5.84 15.92 21.96
C LEU A 121 4.82 15.43 22.99
N MET A 122 4.03 16.35 23.56
CA MET A 122 2.96 16.05 24.51
C MET A 122 1.63 15.71 23.82
N ASP A 123 1.51 15.83 22.50
CA ASP A 123 0.28 15.59 21.72
C ASP A 123 0.51 14.64 20.54
N ILE A 124 1.58 13.85 20.59
CA ILE A 124 1.81 12.72 19.70
C ILE A 124 0.56 11.83 19.66
N ARG A 125 0.11 11.51 18.45
CA ARG A 125 -1.00 10.60 18.20
C ARG A 125 -0.60 9.59 17.16
N ASP A 126 -1.00 8.35 17.42
CA ASP A 126 -1.04 7.29 16.43
C ASP A 126 -2.28 7.48 15.53
N PHE A 127 -2.32 6.75 14.42
CA PHE A 127 -3.50 6.63 13.56
C PHE A 127 -3.93 7.94 12.87
N ILE A 128 -2.97 8.63 12.24
CA ILE A 128 -3.21 9.88 11.53
C ILE A 128 -3.36 9.61 10.03
N GLY A 129 -4.43 10.17 9.44
CA GLY A 129 -4.72 10.13 8.00
C GLY A 129 -6.06 10.76 7.65
N LEU A 130 -6.45 10.73 6.37
CA LEU A 130 -7.82 11.06 5.99
C LEU A 130 -8.82 10.19 6.76
N PHE A 131 -8.52 8.89 6.86
CA PHE A 131 -9.22 7.93 7.71
C PHE A 131 -8.31 7.45 8.84
N GLY A 132 -8.79 7.50 10.08
CA GLY A 132 -8.08 6.91 11.23
C GLY A 132 -8.23 5.39 11.25
N ASN A 133 -9.45 4.89 11.07
CA ASN A 133 -9.75 3.46 10.97
C ASN A 133 -10.82 3.21 9.91
N VAL A 134 -10.46 2.44 8.88
CA VAL A 134 -11.41 1.80 7.96
C VAL A 134 -11.61 0.37 8.46
N ALA A 135 -12.73 0.10 9.12
CA ALA A 135 -12.98 -1.22 9.70
C ALA A 135 -13.54 -2.21 8.67
N LYS A 136 -13.63 -3.48 9.06
CA LYS A 136 -14.29 -4.51 8.26
C LYS A 136 -15.70 -4.07 7.85
N GLY A 137 -15.97 -4.15 6.54
CA GLY A 137 -17.21 -3.65 5.93
C GLY A 137 -17.07 -2.25 5.33
N GLY A 138 -16.10 -1.47 5.79
CA GLY A 138 -15.75 -0.18 5.21
C GLY A 138 -15.11 -0.32 3.83
N LEU A 139 -15.47 0.58 2.92
CA LEU A 139 -14.90 0.69 1.57
C LEU A 139 -14.49 2.13 1.30
N VAL A 140 -13.25 2.33 0.88
CA VAL A 140 -12.78 3.59 0.30
C VAL A 140 -12.40 3.29 -1.15
N SER A 141 -13.00 3.99 -2.11
CA SER A 141 -12.73 3.71 -3.52
C SER A 141 -12.61 4.95 -4.40
N ASP A 142 -11.91 4.81 -5.53
CA ASP A 142 -11.90 5.78 -6.63
C ASP A 142 -11.50 7.20 -6.21
N LEU A 143 -10.55 7.30 -5.28
CA LEU A 143 -10.16 8.52 -4.60
C LEU A 143 -8.67 8.81 -4.81
N LYS A 144 -8.36 10.07 -5.12
CA LYS A 144 -6.98 10.58 -5.11
C LYS A 144 -6.78 11.50 -3.90
N VAL A 145 -5.72 11.28 -3.13
CA VAL A 145 -5.25 12.23 -2.11
C VAL A 145 -3.99 12.87 -2.66
N GLU A 146 -4.09 14.12 -3.08
CA GLU A 146 -3.01 14.83 -3.77
C GLU A 146 -2.31 15.82 -2.84
N ASP A 147 -0.99 15.91 -2.95
CA ASP A 147 -0.14 16.85 -2.21
C ASP A 147 -0.32 16.74 -0.69
N ALA A 148 -0.43 15.50 -0.19
CA ALA A 148 -0.48 15.25 1.24
C ALA A 148 0.85 15.60 1.91
N ASN A 149 0.81 16.19 3.10
CA ASN A 149 2.01 16.57 3.84
C ASN A 149 1.85 16.23 5.31
N LEU A 150 2.51 15.14 5.73
CA LEU A 150 2.46 14.62 7.09
C LEU A 150 3.80 14.86 7.78
N LYS A 151 3.80 15.66 8.84
CA LYS A 151 4.99 15.91 9.69
C LYS A 151 4.69 15.50 11.13
N GLN A 152 5.41 14.53 11.67
CA GLN A 152 5.17 14.00 13.03
C GLN A 152 6.48 13.69 13.79
N HIS A 153 6.46 13.89 15.11
CA HIS A 153 7.57 13.56 16.01
C HIS A 153 7.16 12.47 17.00
N GLY A 154 7.06 11.23 16.52
CA GLY A 154 6.72 10.08 17.35
C GLY A 154 5.26 9.67 17.22
N GLY A 155 4.99 8.39 17.48
CA GLY A 155 3.72 7.67 17.22
C GLY A 155 3.90 6.52 16.20
N SER A 156 2.85 5.73 15.96
CA SER A 156 2.83 4.56 15.07
C SER A 156 1.68 4.65 14.05
N TYR A 157 1.92 4.14 12.84
CA TYR A 157 0.96 3.97 11.75
C TYR A 157 0.35 5.30 11.26
N TYR A 158 1.08 5.96 10.37
CA TYR A 158 0.60 7.17 9.68
C TYR A 158 0.47 6.92 8.19
N SER A 159 -0.56 7.53 7.63
CA SER A 159 -0.79 7.50 6.19
C SER A 159 -1.67 8.67 5.78
N PRO A 160 -1.37 9.36 4.68
CA PRO A 160 -2.31 10.30 4.08
C PRO A 160 -3.73 9.76 3.91
N LEU A 161 -3.89 8.48 3.52
CA LEU A 161 -5.20 7.91 3.23
C LEU A 161 -5.80 7.19 4.44
N ALA A 162 -5.26 6.04 4.85
CA ALA A 162 -5.84 5.25 5.93
C ALA A 162 -4.78 4.84 6.95
N ALA A 163 -4.87 5.35 8.17
CA ALA A 163 -3.87 5.01 9.18
C ALA A 163 -3.95 3.52 9.57
N TRP A 164 -5.17 2.98 9.67
CA TRP A 164 -5.46 1.57 9.93
C TRP A 164 -6.56 1.04 9.00
N ASN A 165 -6.28 -0.03 8.27
CA ASN A 165 -7.23 -0.67 7.37
C ASN A 165 -7.53 -2.13 7.77
N GLU A 166 -8.79 -2.42 8.07
CA GLU A 166 -9.39 -3.76 8.16
C GLU A 166 -10.51 -3.96 7.12
N GLY A 167 -10.81 -2.92 6.33
CA GLY A 167 -11.80 -2.92 5.25
C GLY A 167 -11.14 -3.07 3.88
N ARG A 168 -11.68 -2.34 2.90
CA ARG A 168 -11.22 -2.40 1.51
C ARG A 168 -10.84 -1.00 1.03
N ILE A 169 -9.64 -0.86 0.47
CA ILE A 169 -9.18 0.35 -0.21
C ILE A 169 -8.93 0.00 -1.67
N VAL A 170 -9.67 0.61 -2.58
CA VAL A 170 -9.77 0.15 -3.97
C VAL A 170 -9.60 1.29 -4.96
N ARG A 171 -8.65 1.18 -5.89
CA ARG A 171 -8.36 2.21 -6.91
C ARG A 171 -8.12 3.60 -6.30
N CYS A 172 -7.33 3.63 -5.23
CA CYS A 172 -6.95 4.87 -4.57
C CYS A 172 -5.51 5.27 -4.87
N GLY A 173 -5.28 6.57 -5.06
CA GLY A 173 -3.98 7.15 -5.35
C GLY A 173 -3.55 8.14 -4.29
N VAL A 174 -2.27 8.16 -3.94
CA VAL A 174 -1.73 9.14 -2.98
C VAL A 174 -0.44 9.77 -3.51
N THR A 175 -0.39 11.10 -3.52
CA THR A 175 0.86 11.85 -3.72
C THR A 175 1.18 12.69 -2.48
N GLY A 176 2.46 12.85 -2.19
CA GLY A 176 2.87 13.79 -1.15
C GLY A 176 4.16 13.45 -0.44
N LYS A 177 4.26 13.87 0.82
CA LYS A 177 5.42 13.68 1.67
C LYS A 177 5.02 13.25 3.08
N ILE A 178 5.72 12.24 3.59
CA ILE A 178 5.71 11.83 4.99
C ILE A 178 7.10 12.07 5.59
N ASP A 179 7.15 12.83 6.67
CA ASP A 179 8.32 13.00 7.54
C ASP A 179 7.90 12.63 8.97
N GLY A 180 8.07 11.35 9.31
CA GLY A 180 7.57 10.75 10.54
C GLY A 180 8.65 10.03 11.35
N ASN A 181 8.31 9.54 12.54
CA ASN A 181 9.24 8.84 13.43
C ASN A 181 8.79 7.43 13.81
N GLY A 182 7.82 6.86 13.09
CA GLY A 182 7.29 5.50 13.30
C GLY A 182 6.90 4.84 11.98
N GLY A 183 6.13 3.75 12.02
CA GLY A 183 5.71 3.02 10.82
C GLY A 183 4.77 3.84 9.93
N ALA A 184 4.99 3.83 8.61
CA ALA A 184 4.28 4.67 7.67
C ALA A 184 4.18 4.05 6.27
N GLY A 185 3.10 4.40 5.58
CA GLY A 185 2.90 4.15 4.14
C GLY A 185 1.93 5.18 3.56
N MET A 186 2.08 5.52 2.28
CA MET A 186 1.25 6.56 1.66
C MET A 186 -0.24 6.18 1.61
N VAL A 187 -0.57 4.91 1.41
CA VAL A 187 -1.96 4.42 1.35
C VAL A 187 -2.42 3.85 2.68
N ALA A 188 -1.57 3.07 3.36
CA ALA A 188 -1.89 2.58 4.69
C ALA A 188 -0.70 2.58 5.66
N GLY A 189 -0.94 2.99 6.91
CA GLY A 189 0.04 2.82 7.98
C GLY A 189 0.10 1.35 8.42
N PHE A 190 -1.07 0.79 8.70
CA PHE A 190 -1.29 -0.61 9.03
C PHE A 190 -2.40 -1.19 8.16
N ASN A 191 -2.18 -2.37 7.57
CA ASN A 191 -3.15 -3.09 6.77
C ASN A 191 -3.40 -4.50 7.34
N ARG A 192 -4.67 -4.86 7.48
CA ARG A 192 -5.19 -6.21 7.76
C ARG A 192 -6.38 -6.56 6.85
N GLY A 193 -6.81 -5.60 6.03
CA GLY A 193 -7.84 -5.75 5.01
C GLY A 193 -7.25 -5.91 3.60
N GLU A 194 -7.98 -5.42 2.62
CA GLU A 194 -7.60 -5.48 1.20
C GLU A 194 -7.20 -4.10 0.68
N ILE A 195 -6.09 -4.06 -0.07
CA ILE A 195 -5.65 -2.90 -0.85
C ILE A 195 -5.52 -3.37 -2.30
N ILE A 196 -6.32 -2.80 -3.21
CA ILE A 196 -6.49 -3.32 -4.58
C ILE A 196 -6.40 -2.18 -5.59
N GLY A 197 -5.51 -2.29 -6.57
CA GLY A 197 -5.43 -1.27 -7.63
C GLY A 197 -4.94 0.09 -7.14
N CYS A 198 -4.24 0.14 -6.01
CA CYS A 198 -3.83 1.38 -5.36
C CYS A 198 -2.41 1.79 -5.76
N TRP A 199 -2.13 3.09 -5.69
CA TRP A 199 -0.83 3.63 -6.06
C TRP A 199 -0.35 4.76 -5.16
N ALA A 200 0.96 4.92 -5.08
CA ALA A 200 1.59 5.96 -4.29
C ALA A 200 2.82 6.58 -4.97
N GLU A 201 2.97 7.89 -4.86
CA GLU A 201 4.15 8.64 -5.31
C GLU A 201 4.57 9.70 -4.28
N GLY A 202 5.87 10.04 -4.26
CA GLY A 202 6.42 11.08 -3.39
C GLY A 202 7.50 10.57 -2.44
N ASP A 203 7.63 11.18 -1.26
CA ASP A 203 8.74 10.92 -0.33
C ASP A 203 8.25 10.39 1.02
N VAL A 204 8.82 9.28 1.51
CA VAL A 204 8.55 8.74 2.84
C VAL A 204 9.85 8.65 3.64
N SER A 205 9.94 9.38 4.74
CA SER A 205 11.03 9.31 5.70
C SER A 205 10.54 8.87 7.07
N GLY A 206 11.21 7.88 7.69
CA GLY A 206 10.75 7.33 8.98
C GLY A 206 11.74 6.45 9.75
N ARG A 207 11.31 5.94 10.91
CA ARG A 207 12.10 5.10 11.85
C ARG A 207 11.36 3.86 12.37
N GLY A 208 10.32 3.41 11.67
CA GLY A 208 9.58 2.18 11.98
C GLY A 208 9.43 1.32 10.74
N ASP A 209 8.33 0.58 10.61
CA ASP A 209 8.03 -0.17 9.39
C ASP A 209 7.64 0.82 8.28
N ILE A 210 8.58 1.12 7.38
CA ILE A 210 8.36 2.11 6.32
C ILE A 210 8.18 1.40 5.00
N GLY A 211 7.00 1.58 4.41
CA GLY A 211 6.72 1.22 3.03
C GLY A 211 6.36 2.45 2.21
N GLY A 212 6.59 2.37 0.91
CA GLY A 212 6.07 3.38 0.00
C GLY A 212 4.55 3.44 -0.03
N LEU A 213 3.91 2.26 -0.13
CA LEU A 213 2.46 2.11 -0.14
C LEU A 213 1.91 1.79 1.26
N VAL A 214 2.50 0.80 1.93
CA VAL A 214 2.01 0.26 3.22
C VAL A 214 3.14 0.11 4.22
N GLY A 215 2.99 0.67 5.43
CA GLY A 215 3.97 0.48 6.50
C GLY A 215 4.06 -0.98 6.96
N PHE A 216 2.98 -1.47 7.55
CA PHE A 216 2.88 -2.85 8.03
C PHE A 216 1.63 -3.56 7.49
N ASN A 217 1.81 -4.68 6.78
CA ASN A 217 0.75 -5.57 6.30
C ASN A 217 0.66 -6.85 7.16
N SER A 218 -0.40 -7.02 7.93
CA SER A 218 -0.61 -8.13 8.87
C SER A 218 -1.82 -8.96 8.44
N TYR A 219 -1.58 -10.11 7.81
CA TYR A 219 -2.59 -11.01 7.26
C TYR A 219 -3.57 -10.33 6.27
N GLY A 220 -3.18 -9.19 5.72
CA GLY A 220 -3.92 -8.47 4.69
C GLY A 220 -3.39 -8.78 3.28
N ALA A 221 -4.19 -8.42 2.28
CA ALA A 221 -3.86 -8.60 0.87
C ALA A 221 -3.56 -7.25 0.19
N ILE A 222 -2.48 -7.21 -0.58
CA ILE A 222 -2.10 -6.08 -1.44
C ILE A 222 -2.00 -6.62 -2.86
N LEU A 223 -2.92 -6.18 -3.71
CA LEU A 223 -3.15 -6.74 -5.04
C LEU A 223 -3.10 -5.64 -6.10
N ASN A 224 -2.46 -5.90 -7.23
CA ASN A 224 -2.44 -4.99 -8.40
C ASN A 224 -2.04 -3.54 -8.02
N SER A 225 -1.11 -3.39 -7.09
CA SER A 225 -0.82 -2.08 -6.48
C SER A 225 0.66 -1.72 -6.61
N HIS A 226 0.97 -0.43 -6.62
CA HIS A 226 2.33 0.01 -6.88
C HIS A 226 2.78 1.26 -6.14
N ALA A 227 4.09 1.44 -6.06
CA ALA A 227 4.68 2.63 -5.48
C ALA A 227 5.91 3.11 -6.26
N SER A 228 5.91 4.40 -6.64
CA SER A 228 7.09 5.10 -7.16
C SER A 228 7.75 6.00 -6.09
N THR A 229 7.33 5.85 -4.84
CA THR A 229 7.81 6.64 -3.70
C THR A 229 9.27 6.38 -3.37
N VAL A 230 10.02 7.45 -3.09
CA VAL A 230 11.36 7.36 -2.51
C VAL A 230 11.24 7.12 -1.00
N VAL A 231 11.91 6.08 -0.52
CA VAL A 231 11.87 5.67 0.89
C VAL A 231 13.22 5.93 1.55
N HIS A 232 13.22 6.63 2.68
CA HIS A 232 14.42 6.94 3.46
C HIS A 232 14.26 6.58 4.94
N ILE A 233 14.97 5.52 5.37
CA ILE A 233 14.98 5.08 6.77
C ILE A 233 16.03 5.89 7.54
N THR A 234 15.56 6.69 8.50
CA THR A 234 16.38 7.63 9.29
C THR A 234 16.82 7.08 10.65
N GLY A 235 16.49 5.82 10.96
CA GLY A 235 16.81 5.16 12.24
C GLY A 235 18.31 5.17 12.58
N GLY A 236 18.63 5.18 13.88
CA GLY A 236 20.00 5.24 14.42
C GLY A 236 20.60 3.89 14.83
N TYR A 237 21.94 3.82 14.98
CA TYR A 237 22.71 2.62 15.40
C TYR A 237 22.22 1.93 16.69
N THR A 238 21.52 2.66 17.57
CA THR A 238 21.04 2.18 18.87
C THR A 238 19.53 1.94 18.92
N GLU A 239 18.83 2.19 17.82
CA GLU A 239 17.38 2.04 17.73
C GLU A 239 17.02 0.64 17.21
N ILE A 240 15.79 0.20 17.48
CA ILE A 240 15.26 -1.08 17.02
C ILE A 240 15.38 -1.08 15.49
N PRO A 241 16.17 -1.97 14.88
CA PRO A 241 16.45 -1.89 13.45
C PRO A 241 15.14 -2.13 12.69
N CYS A 242 14.84 -1.23 11.75
CA CYS A 242 13.53 -1.14 11.14
C CYS A 242 13.54 -1.76 9.74
N PRO A 243 12.47 -2.48 9.34
CA PRO A 243 12.32 -2.93 7.98
C PRO A 243 11.85 -1.78 7.08
N GLY A 244 12.43 -1.72 5.87
CA GLY A 244 12.11 -0.71 4.87
C GLY A 244 11.91 -1.34 3.50
N GLY A 245 10.80 -1.01 2.83
CA GLY A 245 10.50 -1.49 1.49
C GLY A 245 9.93 -0.41 0.57
N GLY A 246 10.19 -0.50 -0.74
CA GLY A 246 9.64 0.47 -1.69
C GLY A 246 8.12 0.38 -1.83
N LEU A 247 7.51 -0.80 -1.59
CA LEU A 247 6.06 -0.96 -1.50
C LEU A 247 5.61 -1.17 -0.05
N VAL A 248 6.19 -2.16 0.63
CA VAL A 248 5.77 -2.60 1.97
C VAL A 248 6.95 -2.63 2.92
N GLY A 249 6.85 -1.99 4.09
CA GLY A 249 7.89 -2.06 5.12
C GLY A 249 8.01 -3.47 5.68
N GLN A 250 6.95 -3.93 6.35
CA GLN A 250 6.84 -5.30 6.87
C GLN A 250 5.56 -5.97 6.38
N SER A 251 5.63 -7.26 6.06
CA SER A 251 4.47 -8.12 5.87
C SER A 251 4.56 -9.36 6.76
N LEU A 252 3.50 -9.65 7.51
CA LEU A 252 3.35 -10.84 8.35
C LEU A 252 2.13 -11.64 7.89
N GLY A 253 2.33 -12.85 7.37
CA GLY A 253 1.24 -13.73 6.94
C GLY A 253 0.36 -13.15 5.82
N GLY A 254 0.83 -12.09 5.14
CA GLY A 254 0.07 -11.35 4.14
C GLY A 254 0.43 -11.77 2.71
N GLU A 255 -0.40 -11.32 1.78
CA GLU A 255 -0.26 -11.59 0.35
C GLU A 255 0.09 -10.29 -0.39
N ILE A 256 1.12 -10.36 -1.25
CA ILE A 256 1.57 -9.26 -2.10
C ILE A 256 1.66 -9.82 -3.52
N VAL A 257 0.65 -9.53 -4.34
CA VAL A 257 0.47 -10.18 -5.65
C VAL A 257 0.27 -9.13 -6.72
N ASN A 258 0.93 -9.31 -7.87
CA ASN A 258 0.86 -8.38 -8.99
C ASN A 258 1.20 -6.95 -8.55
N CYS A 259 2.28 -6.78 -7.79
CA CYS A 259 2.67 -5.49 -7.26
C CYS A 259 4.05 -5.06 -7.74
N TRP A 260 4.30 -3.76 -7.76
CA TRP A 260 5.62 -3.28 -8.14
C TRP A 260 6.07 -2.01 -7.41
N ALA A 261 7.39 -1.85 -7.31
CA ALA A 261 8.00 -0.66 -6.75
C ALA A 261 9.16 -0.15 -7.61
N THR A 262 9.18 1.15 -7.89
CA THR A 262 10.21 1.78 -8.72
C THR A 262 11.02 2.84 -8.00
N GLY A 263 10.56 3.33 -6.86
CA GLY A 263 11.26 4.34 -6.08
C GLY A 263 12.46 3.76 -5.32
N ASP A 264 13.49 4.58 -5.13
CA ASP A 264 14.70 4.17 -4.42
C ASP A 264 14.45 3.99 -2.92
N VAL A 265 15.13 3.00 -2.33
CA VAL A 265 15.07 2.69 -0.89
C VAL A 265 16.46 2.89 -0.29
N SER A 266 16.54 3.77 0.71
CA SER A 266 17.81 4.10 1.36
C SER A 266 17.68 4.03 2.88
N ALA A 267 18.75 3.62 3.55
CA ALA A 267 18.83 3.64 5.01
C ALA A 267 20.22 4.02 5.51
N ARG A 268 20.28 4.60 6.71
CA ARG A 268 21.55 4.66 7.45
C ARG A 268 21.80 3.33 8.18
N PHE A 269 20.79 2.85 8.90
CA PHE A 269 20.75 1.55 9.56
C PHE A 269 19.45 0.86 9.23
N ALA A 270 19.50 -0.43 8.92
CA ALA A 270 18.28 -1.21 8.79
C ALA A 270 18.46 -2.69 9.08
N ASP A 271 17.40 -3.34 9.53
CA ASP A 271 17.40 -4.80 9.67
C ASP A 271 17.24 -5.43 8.28
N CYS A 272 16.13 -5.13 7.61
CA CYS A 272 15.78 -5.71 6.32
C CYS A 272 15.37 -4.61 5.35
N LEU A 273 16.09 -4.49 4.22
CA LEU A 273 15.81 -3.55 3.15
C LEU A 273 15.51 -4.27 1.85
N GLY A 274 14.36 -3.98 1.25
CA GLY A 274 13.96 -4.52 -0.04
C GLY A 274 13.49 -3.43 -0.99
N GLY A 275 13.68 -3.62 -2.30
CA GLY A 275 13.10 -2.70 -3.28
C GLY A 275 11.57 -2.77 -3.30
N LEU A 276 10.97 -3.94 -3.02
CA LEU A 276 9.53 -4.13 -2.86
C LEU A 276 9.14 -4.26 -1.38
N VAL A 277 9.71 -5.24 -0.68
CA VAL A 277 9.33 -5.61 0.69
C VAL A 277 10.53 -5.59 1.62
N GLY A 278 10.48 -4.87 2.73
CA GLY A 278 11.54 -4.92 3.74
C GLY A 278 11.65 -6.31 4.36
N LEU A 279 10.65 -6.68 5.17
CA LEU A 279 10.58 -7.98 5.85
C LEU A 279 9.26 -8.70 5.55
N GLY A 280 9.33 -9.86 4.90
CA GLY A 280 8.19 -10.76 4.66
C GLY A 280 8.27 -12.03 5.51
N SER A 281 7.58 -12.06 6.65
CA SER A 281 7.49 -13.22 7.54
C SER A 281 6.18 -13.95 7.30
N GLU A 282 6.22 -15.25 6.96
CA GLU A 282 5.03 -16.03 6.56
C GLU A 282 4.25 -15.41 5.39
N ALA A 283 4.84 -14.43 4.71
CA ALA A 283 4.23 -13.68 3.62
C ALA A 283 4.55 -14.31 2.26
N VAL A 284 3.62 -14.14 1.33
CA VAL A 284 3.75 -14.56 -0.07
C VAL A 284 3.94 -13.32 -0.94
N ILE A 285 5.00 -13.35 -1.75
CA ILE A 285 5.29 -12.32 -2.76
C ILE A 285 5.26 -12.98 -4.13
N ALA A 286 4.25 -12.68 -4.93
CA ALA A 286 3.97 -13.34 -6.20
C ALA A 286 3.84 -12.35 -7.35
N ASN A 287 4.31 -12.72 -8.55
CA ASN A 287 4.09 -11.95 -9.79
C ASN A 287 4.46 -10.47 -9.63
N SER A 288 5.57 -10.18 -8.96
CA SER A 288 5.88 -8.83 -8.49
C SER A 288 7.31 -8.44 -8.82
N TYR A 289 7.57 -7.13 -8.93
CA TYR A 289 8.91 -6.68 -9.28
C TYR A 289 9.35 -5.38 -8.62
N ALA A 290 10.67 -5.20 -8.55
CA ALA A 290 11.27 -3.97 -8.06
C ALA A 290 12.39 -3.46 -8.98
N THR A 291 12.38 -2.16 -9.26
CA THR A 291 13.40 -1.52 -10.11
C THR A 291 14.19 -0.42 -9.39
N GLY A 292 13.69 0.07 -8.26
CA GLY A 292 14.37 1.08 -7.43
C GLY A 292 15.67 0.53 -6.82
N SER A 293 16.67 1.39 -6.69
CA SER A 293 17.94 1.00 -6.06
C SER A 293 17.78 0.89 -4.54
N VAL A 294 18.47 -0.08 -3.95
CA VAL A 294 18.50 -0.32 -2.51
C VAL A 294 19.90 0.01 -1.98
N SER A 295 19.97 0.92 -1.01
CA SER A 295 21.24 1.33 -0.41
C SER A 295 21.17 1.43 1.11
N ALA A 296 22.23 1.00 1.80
CA ALA A 296 22.35 1.25 3.23
C ALA A 296 23.79 1.51 3.65
N ASP A 297 24.03 2.42 4.61
CA ASP A 297 25.37 2.52 5.19
C ASP A 297 25.74 1.21 5.90
N ASN A 298 24.85 0.75 6.79
CA ASN A 298 24.95 -0.56 7.43
C ASN A 298 23.57 -1.21 7.45
N GLY A 299 23.49 -2.49 7.09
CA GLY A 299 22.23 -3.23 7.22
C GLY A 299 22.48 -4.68 7.59
N ARG A 300 21.44 -5.40 8.04
CA ARG A 300 21.59 -6.84 8.25
C ARG A 300 21.33 -7.61 6.96
N ARG A 301 20.20 -7.35 6.30
CA ARG A 301 19.78 -8.03 5.07
C ARG A 301 19.29 -7.03 4.02
N LEU A 302 19.89 -7.06 2.83
CA LEU A 302 19.48 -6.22 1.71
C LEU A 302 19.17 -7.08 0.48
N GLY A 303 18.03 -6.85 -0.16
CA GLY A 303 17.69 -7.48 -1.42
C GLY A 303 17.07 -6.51 -2.41
N GLY A 304 17.27 -6.75 -3.72
CA GLY A 304 16.67 -5.90 -4.75
C GLY A 304 15.15 -5.99 -4.77
N LEU A 305 14.56 -7.14 -4.45
CA LEU A 305 13.13 -7.33 -4.25
C LEU A 305 12.77 -7.28 -2.76
N ALA A 306 13.42 -8.13 -1.95
CA ALA A 306 13.08 -8.27 -0.54
C ALA A 306 14.30 -8.31 0.39
N GLY A 307 14.25 -7.62 1.52
CA GLY A 307 15.29 -7.76 2.54
C GLY A 307 15.32 -9.17 3.11
N SER A 308 14.15 -9.70 3.47
CA SER A 308 13.92 -11.10 3.80
C SER A 308 12.50 -11.48 3.39
N ALA A 309 12.27 -12.72 2.96
CA ALA A 309 10.95 -13.20 2.54
C ALA A 309 10.74 -14.65 2.97
N SER A 310 9.49 -15.11 3.02
CA SER A 310 9.21 -16.53 3.25
C SER A 310 9.02 -17.26 1.92
N THR A 311 8.09 -16.76 1.10
CA THR A 311 7.84 -17.28 -0.25
C THR A 311 7.97 -16.16 -1.27
N VAL A 312 8.76 -16.40 -2.31
CA VAL A 312 8.89 -15.53 -3.49
C VAL A 312 8.68 -16.39 -4.73
N ASN A 313 7.68 -16.04 -5.53
CA ASN A 313 7.34 -16.77 -6.75
C ASN A 313 7.12 -15.81 -7.90
N ASP A 314 7.69 -16.15 -9.05
CA ASP A 314 7.48 -15.41 -10.29
C ASP A 314 7.80 -13.90 -10.17
N CYS A 315 8.94 -13.57 -9.57
CA CYS A 315 9.32 -12.19 -9.27
C CYS A 315 10.64 -11.79 -9.94
N TYR A 316 10.86 -10.48 -10.10
CA TYR A 316 12.16 -10.00 -10.56
C TYR A 316 12.64 -8.69 -9.93
N ALA A 317 13.95 -8.50 -9.90
CA ALA A 317 14.57 -7.27 -9.43
C ALA A 317 15.65 -6.77 -10.40
N THR A 318 15.59 -5.47 -10.72
CA THR A 318 16.55 -4.81 -11.61
C THR A 318 17.35 -3.70 -10.93
N GLY A 319 16.90 -3.23 -9.77
CA GLY A 319 17.56 -2.19 -8.99
C GLY A 319 18.91 -2.64 -8.42
N SER A 320 19.87 -1.71 -8.35
CA SER A 320 21.17 -2.01 -7.73
C SER A 320 21.05 -2.15 -6.21
N VAL A 321 21.88 -3.01 -5.61
CA VAL A 321 21.93 -3.20 -4.15
C VAL A 321 23.33 -2.88 -3.66
N SER A 322 23.46 -1.87 -2.79
CA SER A 322 24.77 -1.41 -2.31
C SER A 322 24.81 -1.12 -0.81
N THR A 323 25.94 -1.45 -0.16
CA THR A 323 26.14 -1.14 1.26
C THR A 323 27.61 -1.10 1.64
N PHE A 324 27.97 -0.37 2.71
CA PHE A 324 29.32 -0.44 3.28
C PHE A 324 29.51 -1.69 4.14
N ALA A 325 28.47 -2.16 4.84
CA ALA A 325 28.53 -3.34 5.70
C ALA A 325 27.16 -4.01 5.82
N ALA A 326 27.07 -5.30 5.45
CA ALA A 326 25.90 -6.11 5.76
C ALA A 326 26.17 -7.60 6.00
N SER A 327 25.30 -8.25 6.78
CA SER A 327 25.39 -9.71 6.97
C SER A 327 25.05 -10.45 5.68
N SER A 328 24.00 -10.04 4.96
CA SER A 328 23.57 -10.73 3.74
C SER A 328 23.02 -9.76 2.70
N ILE A 329 23.47 -9.93 1.47
CA ILE A 329 23.11 -9.10 0.31
C ILE A 329 22.75 -10.04 -0.82
N GLY A 330 21.57 -9.89 -1.41
CA GLY A 330 21.15 -10.63 -2.61
C GLY A 330 20.64 -9.68 -3.69
N GLY A 331 20.76 -10.06 -4.96
CA GLY A 331 20.17 -9.28 -6.04
C GLY A 331 18.64 -9.31 -6.01
N LEU A 332 18.05 -10.42 -5.55
CA LEU A 332 16.60 -10.57 -5.31
C LEU A 332 16.27 -10.50 -3.83
N VAL A 333 16.82 -11.41 -3.02
CA VAL A 333 16.50 -11.55 -1.58
C VAL A 333 17.75 -11.49 -0.72
N GLY A 334 17.77 -10.62 0.29
CA GLY A 334 18.91 -10.52 1.21
C GLY A 334 19.05 -11.72 2.15
N GLY A 335 17.94 -12.12 2.76
CA GLY A 335 17.85 -13.20 3.74
C GLY A 335 17.57 -14.58 3.15
N THR A 336 16.96 -15.42 3.99
CA THR A 336 16.48 -16.76 3.63
C THR A 336 15.13 -16.65 2.93
N ALA A 337 14.84 -17.50 1.94
CA ALA A 337 13.52 -17.60 1.31
C ALA A 337 13.35 -18.93 0.55
N PHE A 338 12.10 -19.34 0.35
CA PHE A 338 11.73 -20.24 -0.74
C PHE A 338 11.50 -19.39 -1.99
N VAL A 339 12.34 -19.58 -3.01
CA VAL A 339 12.33 -18.75 -4.23
C VAL A 339 12.13 -19.64 -5.45
N THR A 340 11.10 -19.33 -6.23
CA THR A 340 10.78 -20.05 -7.47
C THR A 340 10.61 -19.10 -8.64
N ASN A 341 11.03 -19.54 -9.83
CA ASN A 341 10.79 -18.85 -11.10
C ASN A 341 11.08 -17.34 -11.06
N SER A 342 12.19 -16.95 -10.44
CA SER A 342 12.50 -15.54 -10.21
C SER A 342 13.89 -15.17 -10.70
N TYR A 343 14.11 -13.90 -11.01
CA TYR A 343 15.42 -13.46 -11.50
C TYR A 343 15.90 -12.11 -10.97
N ALA A 344 17.23 -11.92 -10.93
CA ALA A 344 17.84 -10.64 -10.59
C ALA A 344 18.91 -10.21 -11.60
N ILE A 345 18.90 -8.93 -11.97
CA ILE A 345 19.91 -8.35 -12.88
C ILE A 345 20.59 -7.11 -12.30
N GLY A 346 20.11 -6.61 -11.17
CA GLY A 346 20.68 -5.46 -10.49
C GLY A 346 22.06 -5.76 -9.92
N ARG A 347 22.99 -4.80 -10.05
CA ARG A 347 24.34 -4.95 -9.49
C ARG A 347 24.31 -5.04 -7.97
N THR A 348 24.92 -6.07 -7.39
CA THR A 348 25.17 -6.19 -5.95
C THR A 348 26.59 -5.74 -5.59
N SER A 349 26.73 -4.96 -4.51
CA SER A 349 28.02 -4.44 -4.04
C SER A 349 28.05 -4.25 -2.52
N GLY A 350 28.76 -5.13 -1.81
CA GLY A 350 29.04 -4.97 -0.38
C GLY A 350 30.46 -4.47 -0.11
N GLY A 351 30.63 -3.60 0.89
CA GLY A 351 31.96 -3.22 1.39
C GLY A 351 32.67 -4.34 2.15
N TYR A 352 33.92 -4.12 2.54
CA TYR A 352 34.81 -5.15 3.13
C TYR A 352 34.28 -5.85 4.39
N ALA A 353 33.33 -5.25 5.11
CA ALA A 353 32.71 -5.81 6.30
C ALA A 353 31.47 -6.69 5.98
N SER A 354 31.12 -6.83 4.70
CA SER A 354 29.98 -7.64 4.29
C SER A 354 30.33 -9.13 4.32
N GLN A 355 29.40 -9.97 4.77
CA GLN A 355 29.65 -11.40 4.97
C GLN A 355 29.23 -12.23 3.76
N ASN A 356 27.94 -12.21 3.42
CA ASN A 356 27.40 -12.97 2.29
C ASN A 356 26.90 -12.00 1.21
N VAL A 357 27.47 -12.10 0.01
CA VAL A 357 27.07 -11.28 -1.14
C VAL A 357 26.76 -12.20 -2.32
N GLY A 358 25.46 -12.42 -2.55
CA GLY A 358 24.93 -13.29 -3.59
C GLY A 358 24.34 -12.52 -4.77
N GLY A 359 24.40 -13.13 -5.96
CA GLY A 359 23.74 -12.61 -7.16
C GLY A 359 22.21 -12.66 -7.10
N LEU A 360 21.61 -13.69 -6.50
CA LEU A 360 20.15 -13.81 -6.32
C LEU A 360 19.74 -13.72 -4.85
N VAL A 361 20.24 -14.64 -4.01
CA VAL A 361 19.94 -14.76 -2.58
C VAL A 361 21.21 -14.58 -1.75
N GLY A 362 21.15 -13.76 -0.70
CA GLY A 362 22.27 -13.52 0.20
C GLY A 362 22.53 -14.64 1.21
N ASP A 363 21.49 -15.26 1.77
CA ASP A 363 21.62 -16.40 2.69
C ASP A 363 21.07 -17.69 2.06
N THR A 364 21.95 -18.49 1.47
CA THR A 364 21.58 -19.73 0.78
C THR A 364 21.51 -20.94 1.70
N ALA A 365 21.97 -20.86 2.95
CA ALA A 365 22.11 -22.03 3.83
C ALA A 365 20.76 -22.61 4.28
N HIS A 366 19.72 -21.78 4.28
CA HIS A 366 18.36 -22.12 4.70
C HIS A 366 17.32 -21.75 3.63
N SER A 367 17.75 -21.58 2.39
CA SER A 367 16.90 -21.23 1.26
C SER A 367 16.70 -22.42 0.34
N GLU A 368 15.54 -22.48 -0.29
CA GLU A 368 15.22 -23.42 -1.37
C GLU A 368 14.98 -22.60 -2.62
N ILE A 369 15.69 -22.93 -3.69
CA ILE A 369 15.77 -22.10 -4.90
C ILE A 369 15.57 -23.01 -6.10
N GLU A 370 14.51 -22.78 -6.86
CA GLU A 370 14.14 -23.58 -8.04
C GLU A 370 13.83 -22.67 -9.24
N GLY A 371 14.34 -23.02 -10.42
CA GLY A 371 14.06 -22.28 -11.65
C GLY A 371 14.45 -20.79 -11.62
N CYS A 372 15.44 -20.39 -10.81
CA CYS A 372 15.81 -18.98 -10.64
C CYS A 372 17.15 -18.63 -11.29
N PHE A 373 17.29 -17.39 -11.76
CA PHE A 373 18.42 -16.92 -12.57
C PHE A 373 18.98 -15.59 -12.09
N TRP A 374 20.27 -15.34 -12.30
CA TRP A 374 20.85 -14.01 -12.08
C TRP A 374 21.96 -13.68 -13.07
N ASN A 375 22.10 -12.40 -13.39
CA ASN A 375 23.08 -11.93 -14.36
C ASN A 375 24.44 -11.70 -13.69
N PHE A 376 25.41 -12.60 -13.93
CA PHE A 376 26.72 -12.49 -13.31
C PHE A 376 27.63 -11.41 -13.92
N GLU A 377 27.27 -10.87 -15.09
CA GLU A 377 28.02 -9.80 -15.75
C GLU A 377 27.69 -8.43 -15.13
N THR A 378 26.51 -8.29 -14.50
CA THR A 378 26.08 -7.05 -13.82
C THR A 378 26.29 -7.12 -12.31
N THR A 379 26.12 -8.28 -11.67
CA THR A 379 26.42 -8.50 -10.25
C THR A 379 27.93 -8.67 -10.06
N ALA A 380 28.57 -7.95 -9.13
CA ALA A 380 30.01 -8.00 -8.91
C ALA A 380 30.54 -9.44 -8.65
N PRO A 381 31.84 -9.73 -8.85
CA PRO A 381 32.38 -11.09 -8.69
C PRO A 381 32.39 -11.49 -7.21
N GLY A 382 31.28 -12.10 -6.77
CA GLY A 382 31.11 -12.74 -5.45
C GLY A 382 30.59 -14.17 -5.64
N PRO A 383 31.02 -15.15 -4.82
CA PRO A 383 30.72 -16.56 -5.04
C PRO A 383 29.29 -16.90 -4.60
N ALA A 384 28.62 -17.77 -5.37
CA ALA A 384 27.44 -18.56 -5.00
C ALA A 384 26.26 -17.78 -4.39
N GLY A 385 25.48 -17.10 -5.24
CA GLY A 385 24.26 -16.41 -4.83
C GLY A 385 22.97 -17.21 -4.88
N GLY A 386 23.02 -18.55 -4.90
CA GLY A 386 21.84 -19.38 -5.21
C GLY A 386 21.33 -19.20 -6.65
N GLY A 387 20.51 -20.13 -7.14
CA GLY A 387 20.04 -20.11 -8.53
C GLY A 387 21.14 -20.28 -9.58
N ILE A 388 20.79 -20.08 -10.85
CA ILE A 388 21.67 -20.29 -12.00
C ILE A 388 22.29 -18.95 -12.44
N ALA A 389 23.60 -18.86 -12.33
CA ALA A 389 24.39 -17.74 -12.85
C ALA A 389 24.36 -17.78 -14.39
N SER A 390 23.90 -16.70 -15.02
CA SER A 390 23.70 -16.64 -16.47
C SER A 390 24.30 -15.36 -17.05
N THR A 391 24.75 -15.43 -18.30
CA THR A 391 25.16 -14.27 -19.09
C THR A 391 23.95 -13.41 -19.46
N THR A 392 24.20 -12.18 -19.89
CA THR A 392 23.16 -11.32 -20.47
C THR A 392 22.48 -12.00 -21.65
N ALA A 393 23.23 -12.69 -22.51
CA ALA A 393 22.67 -13.37 -23.68
C ALA A 393 21.74 -14.53 -23.28
N GLU A 394 22.13 -15.36 -22.32
CA GLU A 394 21.28 -16.46 -21.81
C GLU A 394 20.01 -15.93 -21.14
N MET A 395 20.11 -14.84 -20.36
CA MET A 395 18.94 -14.23 -19.70
C MET A 395 18.02 -13.46 -20.66
N GLN A 396 18.44 -13.22 -21.91
CA GLN A 396 17.61 -12.62 -22.96
C GLN A 396 17.05 -13.67 -23.93
N ASP A 397 17.32 -14.96 -23.68
CA ASP A 397 16.81 -16.08 -24.46
C ASP A 397 15.66 -16.78 -23.71
N ALA A 398 14.46 -16.78 -24.30
CA ALA A 398 13.30 -17.46 -23.74
C ALA A 398 13.54 -18.96 -23.52
N ALA A 399 14.41 -19.60 -24.32
CA ALA A 399 14.73 -21.01 -24.19
C ALA A 399 15.35 -21.35 -22.82
N THR A 400 16.09 -20.42 -22.21
CA THR A 400 16.67 -20.55 -20.87
C THR A 400 15.58 -20.80 -19.82
N TYR A 401 14.49 -20.06 -19.90
CA TYR A 401 13.41 -20.08 -18.91
C TYR A 401 12.41 -21.22 -19.18
N LEU A 402 12.11 -21.48 -20.45
CA LEU A 402 11.30 -22.64 -20.86
C LEU A 402 11.94 -23.96 -20.39
N ALA A 403 13.27 -24.08 -20.49
CA ALA A 403 13.99 -25.25 -19.98
C ALA A 403 13.90 -25.41 -18.45
N ALA A 404 13.67 -24.31 -17.72
CA ALA A 404 13.39 -24.31 -16.28
C ALA A 404 11.90 -24.44 -15.95
N GLY A 405 11.02 -24.55 -16.96
CA GLY A 405 9.59 -24.77 -16.80
C GLY A 405 8.76 -23.51 -16.57
N TRP A 406 9.27 -22.32 -16.88
CA TRP A 406 8.51 -21.07 -16.78
C TRP A 406 7.38 -21.03 -17.81
N ASP A 407 6.21 -20.55 -17.39
CA ASP A 407 5.01 -20.43 -18.24
C ASP A 407 5.08 -19.15 -19.07
N PHE A 408 5.49 -19.30 -20.34
CA PHE A 408 5.68 -18.20 -21.28
C PHE A 408 4.46 -18.00 -22.17
N ALA A 409 4.20 -16.74 -22.51
CA ALA A 409 3.13 -16.38 -23.41
C ALA A 409 3.23 -17.14 -24.75
N GLY A 410 2.14 -17.84 -25.09
CA GLY A 410 2.03 -18.63 -26.33
C GLY A 410 2.55 -20.07 -26.21
N GLU A 411 3.03 -20.49 -25.04
CA GLU A 411 3.41 -21.88 -24.72
C GLU A 411 2.23 -22.65 -24.10
N ARG A 412 2.26 -23.99 -24.16
CA ARG A 412 1.13 -24.85 -23.71
C ARG A 412 1.53 -26.16 -23.02
N GLU A 413 2.81 -26.45 -22.87
CA GLU A 413 3.33 -27.65 -22.21
C GLU A 413 3.16 -27.60 -20.68
N ASN A 414 3.19 -26.43 -20.05
CA ASN A 414 3.09 -26.24 -18.60
C ASN A 414 1.81 -25.53 -18.11
N GLY A 415 0.89 -25.19 -19.01
CA GLY A 415 -0.35 -24.51 -18.64
C GLY A 415 -0.96 -23.75 -19.79
N THR A 416 -1.95 -22.93 -19.46
CA THR A 416 -2.54 -21.96 -20.38
C THR A 416 -2.34 -20.53 -19.86
N VAL A 417 -1.55 -20.36 -18.79
CA VAL A 417 -1.43 -19.10 -18.05
C VAL A 417 -0.25 -18.32 -18.59
N ASN A 418 -0.50 -17.28 -19.37
CA ASN A 418 0.58 -16.56 -20.02
C ASN A 418 1.23 -15.56 -19.03
N LEU A 419 2.15 -16.02 -18.19
CA LEU A 419 2.72 -15.20 -17.11
C LEU A 419 3.94 -14.38 -17.54
N TRP A 420 4.84 -14.99 -18.31
CA TRP A 420 6.10 -14.39 -18.73
C TRP A 420 6.14 -14.14 -20.24
N PHE A 421 6.83 -13.10 -20.68
CA PHE A 421 7.13 -12.92 -22.10
C PHE A 421 8.42 -12.12 -22.28
N ILE A 422 9.05 -12.21 -23.45
CA ILE A 422 10.11 -11.29 -23.86
C ILE A 422 9.55 -10.37 -24.95
N PRO A 423 9.64 -9.03 -24.80
CA PRO A 423 9.17 -8.10 -25.83
C PRO A 423 9.85 -8.31 -27.18
N GLU A 424 9.21 -7.92 -28.29
CA GLU A 424 9.78 -8.06 -29.65
C GLU A 424 11.14 -7.33 -29.82
N GLY A 425 11.38 -6.28 -29.03
CA GLY A 425 12.66 -5.55 -28.98
C GLY A 425 13.78 -6.30 -28.26
N GLY A 426 13.52 -7.50 -27.74
CA GLY A 426 14.41 -8.25 -26.87
C GLY A 426 14.43 -7.71 -25.44
N GLY A 427 15.47 -8.07 -24.70
CA GLY A 427 15.60 -7.74 -23.29
C GLY A 427 15.27 -8.94 -22.40
N TYR A 428 15.06 -8.67 -21.11
CA TYR A 428 14.78 -9.70 -20.11
C TYR A 428 13.29 -10.05 -20.09
N PRO A 429 12.91 -11.24 -19.60
CA PRO A 429 11.50 -11.60 -19.43
C PRO A 429 10.77 -10.60 -18.54
N LEU A 430 9.57 -10.21 -18.93
CA LEU A 430 8.67 -9.37 -18.16
C LEU A 430 7.43 -10.15 -17.79
N LEU A 431 6.80 -9.74 -16.68
CA LEU A 431 5.48 -10.23 -16.32
C LEU A 431 4.45 -9.59 -17.25
N THR A 432 3.61 -10.41 -17.86
CA THR A 432 2.58 -9.98 -18.83
C THR A 432 1.55 -9.03 -18.19
N VAL A 433 1.20 -9.24 -16.92
CA VAL A 433 0.24 -8.42 -16.18
C VAL A 433 0.71 -6.98 -15.92
N HIS A 434 2.01 -6.70 -16.07
CA HIS A 434 2.62 -5.39 -15.78
C HIS A 434 3.13 -4.67 -17.04
N SER A 435 2.87 -5.19 -18.23
CA SER A 435 3.48 -4.66 -19.44
C SER A 435 2.46 -4.30 -20.52
N ASP A 436 2.47 -3.03 -20.91
CA ASP A 436 1.72 -2.53 -22.07
C ASP A 436 2.23 -3.12 -23.41
N ALA A 437 3.41 -3.76 -23.41
CA ALA A 437 3.94 -4.44 -24.59
C ALA A 437 3.33 -5.83 -24.80
N PHE A 438 2.57 -6.34 -23.84
CA PHE A 438 1.81 -7.58 -23.97
C PHE A 438 0.35 -7.27 -24.29
N GLU A 439 -0.17 -7.86 -25.36
CA GLU A 439 -1.60 -7.76 -25.69
C GLU A 439 -2.33 -9.00 -25.13
N PRO A 440 -3.11 -8.86 -24.04
CA PRO A 440 -3.83 -9.99 -23.45
C PRO A 440 -4.99 -10.44 -24.33
N HIS A 441 -5.45 -11.66 -24.09
CA HIS A 441 -6.66 -12.19 -24.73
C HIS A 441 -7.85 -11.27 -24.45
N LYS A 442 -8.56 -10.89 -25.52
CA LYS A 442 -9.60 -9.86 -25.43
C LYS A 442 -10.92 -10.44 -24.95
N LEU A 443 -11.37 -9.98 -23.79
CA LEU A 443 -12.70 -10.31 -23.27
C LEU A 443 -13.82 -9.58 -24.01
N GLU A 444 -14.94 -10.28 -24.21
CA GLU A 444 -16.20 -9.69 -24.68
C GLU A 444 -16.99 -9.06 -23.52
N GLY A 445 -17.62 -7.91 -23.76
CA GLY A 445 -18.32 -7.12 -22.76
C GLY A 445 -17.52 -5.90 -22.28
N ALA A 446 -18.12 -5.07 -21.43
CA ALA A 446 -17.51 -3.83 -20.91
C ALA A 446 -17.09 -3.92 -19.43
N GLY A 447 -17.30 -5.07 -18.78
CA GLY A 447 -17.03 -5.25 -17.34
C GLY A 447 -17.99 -4.47 -16.42
N THR A 448 -19.12 -3.99 -16.95
CA THR A 448 -20.12 -3.24 -16.17
C THR A 448 -21.21 -4.18 -15.66
N GLN A 449 -22.01 -3.74 -14.69
CA GLN A 449 -23.12 -4.55 -14.19
C GLN A 449 -24.15 -4.90 -15.29
N GLN A 450 -24.37 -3.98 -16.24
CA GLN A 450 -25.30 -4.16 -17.35
C GLN A 450 -24.69 -4.93 -18.52
N ASP A 451 -23.36 -4.87 -18.68
CA ASP A 451 -22.60 -5.56 -19.72
C ASP A 451 -21.30 -6.15 -19.14
N PRO A 452 -21.40 -7.28 -18.41
CA PRO A 452 -20.25 -7.90 -17.77
C PRO A 452 -19.31 -8.53 -18.80
N TYR A 453 -18.04 -8.70 -18.42
CA TYR A 453 -17.11 -9.52 -19.20
C TYR A 453 -17.59 -10.97 -19.24
N ARG A 454 -17.58 -11.57 -20.42
CA ARG A 454 -18.09 -12.93 -20.68
C ARG A 454 -16.94 -13.91 -20.66
N ILE A 455 -17.05 -14.94 -19.81
CA ILE A 455 -16.01 -15.93 -19.61
C ILE A 455 -16.54 -17.29 -20.09
N GLY A 456 -16.06 -17.79 -21.23
CA GLY A 456 -16.52 -19.04 -21.84
C GLY A 456 -15.41 -20.05 -22.12
N THR A 457 -14.15 -19.60 -22.14
CA THR A 457 -12.97 -20.41 -22.45
C THR A 457 -11.93 -20.34 -21.34
N VAL A 458 -10.92 -21.21 -21.39
CA VAL A 458 -9.79 -21.13 -20.45
C VAL A 458 -8.94 -19.90 -20.72
N GLU A 459 -8.85 -19.46 -21.97
CA GLU A 459 -8.20 -18.22 -22.37
C GLU A 459 -8.92 -16.99 -21.81
N ASP A 460 -10.26 -16.96 -21.81
CA ASP A 460 -11.02 -15.89 -21.16
C ASP A 460 -10.75 -15.84 -19.65
N LEU A 461 -10.67 -17.02 -19.01
CA LEU A 461 -10.43 -17.10 -17.57
C LEU A 461 -9.02 -16.61 -17.20
N ASP A 462 -8.01 -16.97 -17.99
CA ASP A 462 -6.64 -16.47 -17.82
C ASP A 462 -6.57 -14.96 -18.02
N ALA A 463 -7.28 -14.45 -19.03
CA ALA A 463 -7.29 -13.03 -19.37
C ALA A 463 -7.73 -12.15 -18.20
N ILE A 464 -8.59 -12.63 -17.29
CA ILE A 464 -9.09 -11.85 -16.14
C ILE A 464 -7.96 -11.18 -15.36
N ASN A 465 -6.79 -11.81 -15.26
CA ASN A 465 -5.62 -11.25 -14.56
C ASN A 465 -5.09 -9.94 -15.19
N HIS A 466 -5.46 -9.65 -16.43
CA HIS A 466 -5.11 -8.43 -17.16
C HIS A 466 -6.23 -7.37 -17.17
N TYR A 467 -7.37 -7.65 -16.55
CA TYR A 467 -8.51 -6.75 -16.46
C TYR A 467 -8.75 -6.29 -15.02
N ASP A 468 -9.63 -5.30 -14.84
CA ASP A 468 -10.01 -4.81 -13.52
C ASP A 468 -10.70 -5.94 -12.72
N LEU A 469 -10.02 -6.51 -11.73
CA LEU A 469 -10.55 -7.59 -10.89
C LEU A 469 -11.81 -7.21 -10.10
N THR A 470 -12.18 -5.94 -10.05
CA THR A 470 -13.41 -5.45 -9.41
C THR A 470 -14.56 -5.23 -10.39
N ALA A 471 -14.33 -5.45 -11.68
CA ALA A 471 -15.36 -5.42 -12.72
C ALA A 471 -16.36 -6.58 -12.55
N TYR A 472 -17.40 -6.57 -13.38
CA TYR A 472 -18.40 -7.62 -13.42
C TYR A 472 -18.02 -8.68 -14.45
N TYR A 473 -18.00 -9.95 -14.02
CA TYR A 473 -17.67 -11.11 -14.85
C TYR A 473 -18.84 -12.10 -14.83
N ARG A 474 -19.15 -12.71 -15.98
CA ARG A 474 -20.21 -13.72 -16.13
C ARG A 474 -19.66 -14.97 -16.83
N LEU A 475 -19.77 -16.10 -16.15
CA LEU A 475 -19.49 -17.41 -16.75
C LEU A 475 -20.59 -17.76 -17.77
N GLU A 476 -20.22 -18.08 -19.01
CA GLU A 476 -21.14 -18.45 -20.10
C GLU A 476 -21.07 -19.93 -20.49
N ALA A 477 -20.03 -20.65 -20.07
CA ALA A 477 -19.86 -22.08 -20.30
C ALA A 477 -19.07 -22.75 -19.17
N ASP A 478 -19.19 -24.09 -19.05
CA ASP A 478 -18.32 -24.87 -18.18
C ASP A 478 -16.88 -24.87 -18.74
N ILE A 479 -15.90 -24.50 -17.92
CA ILE A 479 -14.49 -24.40 -18.32
C ILE A 479 -13.73 -25.62 -17.79
N ASN A 480 -13.10 -26.37 -18.69
CA ASN A 480 -12.32 -27.55 -18.32
C ASN A 480 -10.83 -27.22 -18.13
N LEU A 481 -10.39 -27.21 -16.88
CA LEU A 481 -8.99 -26.95 -16.49
C LEU A 481 -8.08 -28.19 -16.56
N ALA A 482 -8.56 -29.33 -17.05
CA ALA A 482 -7.72 -30.54 -17.18
C ALA A 482 -6.52 -30.36 -18.13
N GLN A 483 -6.53 -29.31 -18.96
CA GLN A 483 -5.40 -28.92 -19.83
C GLN A 483 -4.54 -27.79 -19.26
N SER A 484 -4.95 -27.14 -18.16
CA SER A 484 -4.25 -25.98 -17.57
C SER A 484 -3.40 -26.37 -16.35
N VAL A 485 -2.81 -27.57 -16.34
CA VAL A 485 -2.12 -28.10 -15.16
C VAL A 485 -0.85 -27.30 -14.90
N ARG A 486 -0.95 -26.27 -14.05
CA ARG A 486 0.19 -25.65 -13.37
C ARG A 486 0.94 -26.72 -12.58
N LYS A 487 2.27 -26.72 -12.64
CA LYS A 487 3.12 -27.49 -11.72
C LYS A 487 3.34 -26.78 -10.37
N THR A 488 2.93 -25.52 -10.22
CA THR A 488 3.12 -24.70 -9.01
C THR A 488 1.83 -23.96 -8.60
N PRO A 489 1.50 -23.82 -7.30
CA PRO A 489 0.28 -23.13 -6.85
C PRO A 489 0.31 -21.62 -7.13
N VAL A 490 -0.89 -21.02 -7.25
CA VAL A 490 -1.12 -19.56 -7.28
C VAL A 490 -0.82 -18.95 -5.92
#